data_AF-A0A953TXC5-F1
#
_entry.id   AF-A0A953TXC5-F1
#
_cell.length_a   1.000
_cell.length_b   1.000
_cell.length_c   1.000
_cell.angle_alpha   90.00
_cell.angle_beta   90.00
_cell.angle_gamma   90.00
#
_symmetry.space_group_name_H-M   'P 1'
#
loop_
_entity.id
_entity.type
_entity.pdbx_description
1 polymer ?
#
loop_
_entity_poly.entity_id
_entity_poly.type
_entity_poly.pdbx_seq_one_letter_code
_entity_poly.pdbx_strand_id
1 'polypeptide(L)'
;MNHLKPEEIVDIAEGTRGEASAPHLSTCDICRAQLREMRAMLSTVSNVDVPEPSPLFWGQLSTRVHGAVAAERPRRSWADLWTWPRALVPAAVGIAVIVAAVILGSRAPIQPGPAAPAAAFNAGNNADALDAPDDPSLNFVADLTANLDWDAASEAGLTGGGSAEHAVTHLKDAELRELARLIKEEVARSGA
;
A
#
# COMPACT_ATOMS: atom_id res chain seq x y z
N MET A 1 3.42 9.77 -33.62
CA MET A 1 1.94 9.67 -33.61
C MET A 1 1.56 8.99 -32.30
N ASN A 2 0.65 9.56 -31.53
CA ASN A 2 0.30 9.06 -30.20
C ASN A 2 -0.88 8.09 -30.31
N HIS A 3 -0.69 6.83 -29.93
CA HIS A 3 -1.74 5.80 -29.91
C HIS A 3 -2.48 5.81 -28.57
N LEU A 4 -3.62 5.10 -28.48
CA LEU A 4 -4.23 4.84 -27.17
C LEU A 4 -3.26 4.04 -26.30
N LYS A 5 -3.33 4.29 -25.00
CA LYS A 5 -2.61 3.46 -24.05
C LYS A 5 -3.24 2.06 -23.97
N PRO A 6 -2.47 1.01 -23.64
CA PRO A 6 -3.02 -0.34 -23.51
C PRO A 6 -4.19 -0.44 -22.54
N GLU A 7 -4.14 0.28 -21.42
CA GLU A 7 -5.19 0.29 -20.40
C GLU A 7 -6.49 0.88 -20.96
N GLU A 8 -6.37 1.91 -21.80
CA GLU A 8 -7.54 2.51 -22.44
C GLU A 8 -8.21 1.56 -23.44
N ILE A 9 -7.41 0.74 -24.14
CA ILE A 9 -7.92 -0.28 -25.06
C ILE A 9 -8.65 -1.38 -24.27
N VAL A 10 -8.11 -1.81 -23.13
CA VAL A 10 -8.75 -2.81 -22.25
C VAL A 10 -10.07 -2.29 -21.69
N ASP A 11 -10.09 -1.07 -21.14
CA ASP A 11 -11.31 -0.47 -20.58
C ASP A 11 -12.44 -0.37 -21.63
N ILE A 12 -12.08 -0.05 -22.88
CA ILE A 12 -13.03 0.03 -24.00
C ILE A 12 -13.44 -1.36 -24.50
N ALA A 13 -12.57 -2.36 -24.39
CA ALA A 13 -12.87 -3.74 -24.74
C ALA A 13 -13.83 -4.40 -23.73
N GLU A 14 -13.64 -4.12 -22.44
CA GLU A 14 -14.47 -4.60 -21.32
C GLU A 14 -15.78 -3.81 -21.14
N GLY A 15 -15.88 -2.63 -21.76
CA GLY A 15 -17.05 -1.77 -21.69
C GLY A 15 -17.14 -0.91 -20.42
N THR A 16 -16.08 -0.88 -19.60
CA THR A 16 -15.94 0.05 -18.46
C THR A 16 -15.76 1.49 -18.92
N ARG A 17 -15.28 1.68 -20.16
CA ARG A 17 -15.24 2.97 -20.88
C ARG A 17 -15.95 2.85 -22.24
N GLY A 18 -16.77 3.85 -22.60
CA GLY A 18 -17.44 3.87 -23.90
C GLY A 18 -16.50 4.26 -25.05
N GLU A 19 -16.66 3.65 -26.23
CA GLU A 19 -15.85 3.99 -27.41
C GLU A 19 -15.89 5.48 -27.79
N ALA A 20 -17.02 6.16 -27.50
CA ALA A 20 -17.20 7.58 -27.77
C ALA A 20 -16.19 8.48 -27.02
N SER A 21 -15.59 8.02 -25.92
CA SER A 21 -14.57 8.77 -25.21
C SER A 21 -13.19 8.69 -25.87
N ALA A 22 -13.02 7.87 -26.91
CA ALA A 22 -11.78 7.68 -27.63
C ALA A 22 -11.91 8.09 -29.11
N PRO A 23 -12.00 9.40 -29.41
CA PRO A 23 -12.15 9.90 -30.78
C PRO A 23 -11.01 9.44 -31.71
N HIS A 24 -9.83 9.16 -31.15
CA HIS A 24 -8.69 8.62 -31.89
C HIS A 24 -9.01 7.32 -32.65
N LEU A 25 -9.91 6.49 -32.13
CA LEU A 25 -10.35 5.26 -32.80
C LEU A 25 -11.00 5.53 -34.16
N SER A 26 -11.60 6.71 -34.36
CA SER A 26 -12.17 7.08 -35.68
C SER A 26 -11.10 7.34 -36.74
N THR A 27 -9.87 7.68 -36.31
CA THR A 27 -8.78 8.11 -37.19
C THR A 27 -7.60 7.15 -37.28
N CYS A 28 -7.52 6.14 -36.40
CA CYS A 28 -6.36 5.26 -36.30
C CYS A 28 -6.72 3.78 -36.51
N ASP A 29 -6.27 3.23 -37.64
CA ASP A 29 -6.50 1.82 -38.01
C ASP A 29 -5.80 0.84 -37.07
N ILE A 30 -4.62 1.22 -36.55
CA ILE A 30 -3.83 0.39 -35.64
C ILE A 30 -4.59 0.18 -34.33
N CYS A 31 -5.07 1.26 -33.70
CA CYS A 31 -5.84 1.15 -32.46
C CYS A 31 -7.18 0.41 -32.67
N ARG A 32 -7.83 0.58 -33.84
CA ARG A 32 -9.02 -0.22 -34.19
C ARG A 32 -8.72 -1.70 -34.37
N ALA A 33 -7.58 -2.05 -34.94
CA ALA A 33 -7.15 -3.43 -35.07
C ALA A 33 -6.91 -4.07 -33.70
N GLN A 34 -6.16 -3.38 -32.83
CA GLN A 34 -5.88 -3.83 -31.46
C GLN A 34 -7.16 -4.02 -30.64
N LEU A 35 -8.12 -3.09 -30.72
CA LEU A 35 -9.40 -3.20 -30.02
C LEU A 35 -10.23 -4.40 -30.51
N ARG A 36 -10.24 -4.67 -31.82
CA ARG A 36 -10.92 -5.85 -32.38
C ARG A 36 -10.28 -7.15 -31.92
N GLU A 37 -8.96 -7.20 -31.88
CA GLU A 37 -8.21 -8.37 -31.40
C GLU A 37 -8.49 -8.66 -29.93
N MET A 38 -8.44 -7.62 -29.07
CA MET A 38 -8.78 -7.74 -27.65
C MET A 38 -10.20 -8.27 -27.44
N ARG A 39 -11.18 -7.74 -28.17
CA ARG A 39 -12.58 -8.20 -28.08
C ARG A 39 -12.76 -9.63 -28.58
N ALA A 40 -12.05 -10.02 -29.64
CA ALA A 40 -12.06 -11.40 -30.11
C ALA A 40 -11.54 -12.36 -29.03
N MET A 41 -10.46 -11.98 -28.35
CA MET A 41 -9.91 -12.75 -27.22
C MET A 41 -10.92 -12.86 -26.06
N LEU A 42 -11.49 -11.74 -25.60
CA LEU A 42 -12.51 -11.73 -24.54
C LEU A 42 -13.74 -12.57 -24.91
N SER A 43 -14.20 -12.49 -26.16
CA SER A 43 -15.33 -13.30 -26.62
C SER A 43 -15.02 -14.80 -26.59
N THR A 44 -13.77 -15.18 -26.86
CA THR A 44 -13.32 -16.58 -26.80
C THR A 44 -13.40 -17.10 -25.36
N VAL A 45 -12.95 -16.31 -24.39
CA VAL A 45 -12.99 -16.67 -22.97
C VAL A 45 -14.43 -16.69 -22.43
N SER A 46 -15.28 -15.76 -22.87
CA SER A 46 -16.67 -15.67 -22.40
C SER A 46 -17.55 -16.88 -22.76
N ASN A 47 -17.14 -17.67 -23.75
CA ASN A 47 -17.85 -18.88 -24.17
C ASN A 47 -17.45 -20.14 -23.38
N VAL A 48 -16.56 -20.01 -22.39
CA VAL A 48 -16.18 -21.12 -21.52
C VAL A 48 -17.30 -21.32 -20.49
N ASP A 49 -17.87 -22.52 -20.48
CA ASP A 49 -18.83 -22.92 -19.45
C ASP A 49 -18.12 -23.03 -18.10
N VAL A 50 -18.42 -22.10 -17.20
CA VAL A 50 -17.88 -22.08 -15.84
C VAL A 50 -18.89 -22.77 -14.93
N PRO A 51 -18.55 -23.94 -14.35
CA PRO A 51 -19.49 -24.66 -13.50
C PRO A 51 -19.84 -23.82 -12.26
N GLU A 52 -21.11 -23.84 -11.87
CA GLU A 52 -21.55 -23.15 -10.66
C GLU A 52 -20.79 -23.71 -9.44
N PRO A 53 -20.22 -22.85 -8.59
CA PRO A 53 -19.54 -23.31 -7.39
C PRO A 53 -20.54 -24.04 -6.48
N SER A 54 -20.03 -25.02 -5.72
CA SER A 54 -20.88 -25.75 -4.76
C SER A 54 -21.56 -24.77 -3.78
N PRO A 55 -22.80 -25.03 -3.33
CA PRO A 55 -23.49 -24.15 -2.37
C PRO A 55 -22.72 -23.91 -1.06
N LEU A 56 -21.84 -24.84 -0.67
CA LEU A 56 -21.00 -24.70 0.53
C LEU A 56 -19.75 -23.84 0.31
N PHE A 57 -19.35 -23.63 -0.94
CA PHE A 57 -18.11 -22.89 -1.29
C PHE A 57 -18.12 -21.49 -0.70
N TRP A 58 -19.21 -20.74 -0.90
CA TRP A 58 -19.33 -19.37 -0.43
C TRP A 58 -19.25 -19.27 1.09
N GLY A 59 -19.96 -20.15 1.80
CA GLY A 59 -19.89 -20.20 3.26
C GLY A 59 -18.46 -20.44 3.77
N GLN A 60 -17.76 -21.44 3.20
CA GLN A 60 -16.39 -21.77 3.59
C GLN A 60 -15.41 -20.64 3.26
N LEU A 61 -15.52 -20.04 2.06
CA LEU A 61 -14.70 -18.92 1.66
C LEU A 61 -14.87 -17.74 2.63
N SER A 62 -16.12 -17.36 2.92
CA SER A 62 -16.42 -16.29 3.86
C SER A 62 -15.84 -16.60 5.24
N THR A 63 -16.00 -17.80 5.78
CA THR A 63 -15.41 -18.17 7.08
C THR A 63 -13.90 -18.05 7.09
N ARG A 64 -13.21 -18.49 6.03
CA ARG A 64 -11.74 -18.41 5.91
C ARG A 64 -11.27 -16.95 5.85
N VAL A 65 -11.90 -16.13 5.01
CA VAL A 65 -11.58 -14.70 4.89
C VAL A 65 -11.79 -13.98 6.21
N HIS A 66 -12.92 -14.22 6.89
CA HIS A 66 -13.17 -13.63 8.22
C HIS A 66 -12.13 -14.07 9.25
N GLY A 67 -11.76 -15.36 9.26
CA GLY A 67 -10.72 -15.89 10.13
C GLY A 67 -9.36 -15.23 9.90
N ALA A 68 -8.95 -15.09 8.63
CA ALA A 68 -7.69 -14.43 8.26
C ALA A 68 -7.68 -12.96 8.69
N VAL A 69 -8.73 -12.20 8.36
CA VAL A 69 -8.85 -10.78 8.75
C VAL A 69 -8.87 -10.61 10.26
N ALA A 70 -9.51 -11.53 11.00
CA ALA A 70 -9.53 -11.48 12.46
C ALA A 70 -8.16 -11.78 13.09
N ALA A 71 -7.38 -12.67 12.48
CA ALA A 71 -6.02 -13.00 12.91
C ALA A 71 -5.02 -11.85 12.63
N GLU A 72 -5.25 -11.09 11.56
CA GLU A 72 -4.37 -10.00 11.13
C GLU A 72 -4.58 -8.70 11.92
N ARG A 73 -5.71 -8.55 12.65
CA ARG A 73 -5.92 -7.39 13.51
C ARG A 73 -4.80 -7.32 14.55
N PRO A 74 -3.94 -6.28 14.53
CA PRO A 74 -2.89 -6.16 15.54
C PRO A 74 -3.59 -6.10 16.89
N ARG A 75 -3.21 -7.02 17.78
CA ARG A 75 -3.51 -6.93 19.20
C ARG A 75 -2.76 -5.73 19.77
N ARG A 76 -3.14 -4.51 19.36
CA ARG A 76 -2.87 -3.31 20.15
C ARG A 76 -3.68 -3.47 21.42
N SER A 77 -3.06 -4.16 22.37
CA SER A 77 -3.52 -4.29 23.72
C SER A 77 -3.75 -2.88 24.22
N TRP A 78 -4.99 -2.54 24.55
CA TRP A 78 -5.31 -1.28 25.22
C TRP A 78 -4.54 -1.13 26.54
N ALA A 79 -3.95 -2.21 27.07
CA ALA A 79 -3.06 -2.19 28.21
C ALA A 79 -1.66 -1.61 27.92
N ASP A 80 -1.16 -1.67 26.67
CA ASP A 80 0.14 -1.08 26.29
C ASP A 80 0.09 0.46 26.21
N LEU A 81 -1.09 1.04 25.99
CA LEU A 81 -1.25 2.50 26.04
C LEU A 81 -1.19 3.06 27.47
N TRP A 82 -1.44 2.25 28.50
CA TRP A 82 -1.49 2.70 29.89
C TRP A 82 -0.11 2.63 30.59
N THR A 83 0.83 1.84 30.10
CA THR A 83 2.17 1.67 30.70
C THR A 83 3.20 2.69 30.19
N TRP A 84 2.90 3.43 29.12
CA TRP A 84 3.82 4.38 28.48
C TRP A 84 4.20 5.66 29.27
N PRO A 85 3.43 6.20 30.24
CA PRO A 85 3.83 7.44 30.90
C PRO A 85 4.94 7.28 31.96
N ARG A 86 5.43 6.06 32.26
CA ARG A 86 6.49 5.85 33.26
C ARG A 86 7.91 5.78 32.71
N ALA A 87 8.09 5.66 31.39
CA ALA A 87 9.41 5.52 30.77
C ALA A 87 10.09 6.85 30.40
N LEU A 88 9.41 7.99 30.52
CA LEU A 88 9.93 9.31 30.07
C LEU A 88 10.61 10.14 31.17
N VAL A 89 10.67 9.67 32.42
CA VAL A 89 11.26 10.45 33.52
C VAL A 89 12.79 10.61 33.46
N PRO A 90 13.61 9.67 32.96
CA PRO A 90 15.07 9.86 32.98
C PRO A 90 15.63 10.70 31.81
N ALA A 91 14.86 10.98 30.75
CA ALA A 91 15.38 11.67 29.55
C ALA A 91 15.50 13.20 29.71
N ALA A 92 14.76 13.82 30.62
CA ALA A 92 14.75 15.28 30.79
C ALA A 92 16.04 15.84 31.45
N VAL A 93 16.76 15.02 32.23
CA VAL A 93 17.97 15.47 32.95
C VAL A 93 19.17 15.58 32.01
N GLY A 94 19.27 14.70 31.00
CA GLY A 94 20.42 14.68 30.08
C GLY A 94 20.50 15.93 29.18
N ILE A 95 19.34 16.43 28.71
CA ILE A 95 19.28 17.58 27.80
C ILE A 95 19.72 18.87 28.49
N ALA A 96 19.37 19.06 29.76
CA ALA A 96 19.75 20.26 30.53
C ALA A 96 21.27 20.38 30.72
N VAL A 97 21.98 19.26 30.92
CA VAL A 97 23.44 19.24 31.08
C VAL A 97 24.15 19.59 29.78
N ILE A 98 23.65 19.10 28.64
CA ILE A 98 24.23 19.38 27.32
C ILE A 98 24.08 20.87 26.96
N VAL A 99 22.92 21.48 27.21
CA VAL A 99 22.70 22.91 26.96
C VAL A 99 23.60 23.79 27.83
N ALA A 100 23.79 23.43 29.10
CA ALA A 100 24.69 24.16 29.99
C ALA A 100 26.16 24.10 29.54
N ALA A 101 26.62 22.94 29.04
CA ALA A 101 27.98 22.76 28.53
C ALA A 101 28.25 23.56 27.25
N VAL A 102 27.27 23.66 26.35
CA VAL A 102 27.40 24.43 25.09
C VAL A 102 27.50 25.94 25.35
N ILE A 103 26.74 26.45 26.32
CA ILE A 103 26.76 27.89 26.66
C ILE A 103 28.10 28.29 27.28
N LEU A 104 28.68 27.44 28.15
CA LEU A 104 29.99 27.71 28.77
C LEU A 104 31.18 27.47 27.83
N GLY A 105 31.09 26.53 26.89
CA GLY A 105 32.17 26.17 25.96
C GLY A 105 32.40 27.16 24.80
N SER A 106 31.44 28.04 24.51
CA SER A 106 31.47 28.95 23.36
C SER A 106 32.45 30.15 23.47
N ARG A 107 33.26 30.22 24.53
CA ARG A 107 34.28 31.29 24.72
C ARG A 107 35.73 30.86 24.51
N ALA A 108 36.00 29.65 24.02
CA ALA A 108 37.36 29.21 23.70
C ALA A 108 37.63 29.28 22.17
N PRO A 109 38.76 29.83 21.71
CA PRO A 109 39.13 29.77 20.30
C PRO A 109 39.49 28.33 19.90
N ILE A 110 38.85 27.84 18.84
CA ILE A 110 38.96 26.48 18.32
C ILE A 110 40.31 26.30 17.60
N GLN A 111 41.13 25.37 18.08
CA GLN A 111 42.24 24.77 17.30
C GLN A 111 41.68 23.62 16.44
N PRO A 112 42.05 23.49 15.15
CA PRO A 112 41.59 22.38 14.33
C PRO A 112 42.35 21.08 14.66
N GLY A 113 41.64 20.11 15.23
CA GLY A 113 42.09 18.72 15.38
C GLY A 113 41.70 17.84 14.18
N PRO A 114 42.39 16.70 13.95
CA PRO A 114 42.31 15.93 12.71
C PRO A 114 40.97 15.19 12.54
N ALA A 115 40.53 15.08 11.29
CA ALA A 115 39.27 14.47 10.87
C ALA A 115 39.15 12.99 11.29
N ALA A 116 38.05 12.65 11.98
CA ALA A 116 37.64 11.27 12.21
C ALA A 116 36.96 10.70 10.94
N PRO A 117 37.14 9.40 10.62
CA PRO A 117 36.55 8.79 9.44
C PRO A 117 35.02 8.71 9.56
N ALA A 118 34.34 8.99 8.45
CA ALA A 118 32.90 8.84 8.32
C ALA A 118 32.50 7.39 8.64
N ALA A 119 31.64 7.21 9.65
CA ALA A 119 31.00 5.94 9.91
C ALA A 119 30.06 5.62 8.73
N ALA A 120 30.43 4.62 7.94
CA ALA A 120 29.57 4.03 6.94
C ALA A 120 28.34 3.42 7.65
N PHE A 121 27.15 3.81 7.20
CA PHE A 121 25.90 3.20 7.63
C PHE A 121 25.81 1.82 6.97
N ASN A 122 26.13 0.77 7.71
CA ASN A 122 25.92 -0.61 7.25
C ASN A 122 24.42 -0.92 7.39
N ALA A 123 23.71 -0.86 6.26
CA ALA A 123 22.38 -1.47 6.12
C ALA A 123 22.54 -3.00 6.08
N GLY A 124 22.86 -3.60 7.22
CA GLY A 124 22.96 -5.04 7.40
C GLY A 124 21.80 -5.56 8.24
N ASN A 125 20.96 -6.37 7.61
CA ASN A 125 20.10 -7.39 8.22
C ASN A 125 19.09 -6.92 9.28
N ASN A 126 18.00 -6.29 8.83
CA ASN A 126 16.74 -6.22 9.59
C ASN A 126 15.78 -7.35 9.18
N ALA A 127 16.30 -8.57 8.98
CA ALA A 127 15.48 -9.76 8.71
C ALA A 127 15.06 -10.49 10.00
N ASP A 128 15.47 -10.00 11.17
CA ASP A 128 15.41 -10.76 12.44
C ASP A 128 14.32 -10.25 13.41
N ALA A 129 13.25 -9.62 12.91
CA ALA A 129 12.21 -9.04 13.77
C ALA A 129 10.77 -9.29 13.31
N LEU A 130 10.54 -10.37 12.56
CA LEU A 130 9.19 -10.91 12.33
C LEU A 130 9.21 -12.40 12.64
N ASP A 131 9.05 -12.75 13.92
CA ASP A 131 8.68 -14.11 14.34
C ASP A 131 7.21 -14.35 13.95
N ALA A 132 6.96 -14.37 12.64
CA ALA A 132 5.73 -14.83 12.05
C ALA A 132 5.84 -16.36 11.92
N PRO A 133 4.79 -17.14 12.21
CA PRO A 133 4.81 -18.57 11.99
C PRO A 133 5.24 -18.84 10.54
N ASP A 134 6.10 -19.84 10.33
CA ASP A 134 6.60 -20.34 9.05
C ASP A 134 5.45 -20.72 8.10
N ASP A 135 4.76 -19.72 7.56
CA ASP A 135 3.76 -19.92 6.52
C ASP A 135 4.51 -19.89 5.19
N PRO A 136 4.65 -21.04 4.51
CA PRO A 136 5.40 -21.13 3.26
C PRO A 136 4.83 -20.21 2.18
N SER A 137 3.54 -19.84 2.26
CA SER A 137 2.93 -18.88 1.34
C SER A 137 3.39 -17.44 1.60
N LEU A 138 3.58 -17.05 2.86
CA LEU A 138 4.09 -15.73 3.23
C LEU A 138 5.58 -15.59 2.94
N ASN A 139 6.36 -16.66 3.11
CA ASN A 139 7.77 -16.67 2.73
C ASN A 139 7.96 -16.49 1.22
N PHE A 140 7.09 -17.08 0.39
CA PHE A 140 7.12 -16.85 -1.06
C PHE A 140 6.76 -15.41 -1.45
N VAL A 141 5.73 -14.83 -0.80
CA VAL A 141 5.36 -13.42 -1.04
C VAL A 141 6.47 -12.48 -0.55
N ALA A 142 7.10 -12.77 0.58
CA ALA A 142 8.23 -12.01 1.11
C ALA A 142 9.44 -12.06 0.15
N ASP A 143 9.78 -13.24 -0.38
CA ASP A 143 10.85 -13.40 -1.36
C ASP A 143 10.54 -12.67 -2.69
N LEU A 144 9.28 -12.75 -3.16
CA LEU A 144 8.86 -12.07 -4.38
C LEU A 144 8.85 -10.54 -4.22
N THR A 145 8.41 -10.03 -3.07
CA THR A 145 8.38 -8.58 -2.77
C THR A 145 9.75 -8.02 -2.44
N ALA A 146 10.65 -8.81 -1.86
CA ALA A 146 12.04 -8.44 -1.63
C ALA A 146 12.82 -8.26 -2.95
N ASN A 147 12.47 -9.03 -3.97
CA ASN A 147 13.06 -8.94 -5.31
C ASN A 147 12.32 -7.96 -6.24
N LEU A 148 11.26 -7.30 -5.75
CA LEU A 148 10.53 -6.31 -6.54
C LEU A 148 11.28 -4.97 -6.53
N ASP A 149 11.56 -4.43 -7.71
CA ASP A 149 12.11 -3.08 -7.85
C ASP A 149 10.97 -2.05 -7.72
N TRP A 150 10.80 -1.54 -6.49
CA TRP A 150 9.78 -0.56 -6.16
C TRP A 150 9.97 0.78 -6.89
N ASP A 151 11.20 1.12 -7.27
CA ASP A 151 11.49 2.34 -8.02
C ASP A 151 11.03 2.19 -9.47
N ALA A 152 11.34 1.05 -10.12
CA ALA A 152 10.85 0.74 -11.46
C ALA A 152 9.31 0.63 -11.51
N ALA A 153 8.69 0.04 -10.48
CA ALA A 153 7.23 -0.04 -10.38
C ALA A 153 6.57 1.35 -10.20
N SER A 154 7.25 2.26 -9.49
CA SER A 154 6.82 3.66 -9.34
C SER A 154 6.97 4.46 -10.63
N GLU A 155 8.09 4.32 -11.34
CA GLU A 155 8.30 4.92 -12.66
C GLU A 155 7.30 4.41 -13.70
N ALA A 156 6.91 3.13 -13.59
CA ALA A 156 5.86 2.53 -14.41
C ALA A 156 4.43 2.95 -14.00
N GLY A 157 4.28 3.74 -12.93
CA GLY A 157 2.97 4.20 -12.42
C GLY A 157 2.13 3.13 -11.73
N LEU A 158 2.70 1.95 -11.45
CA LEU A 158 2.01 0.81 -10.83
C LEU A 158 1.86 0.97 -9.31
N THR A 159 2.72 1.79 -8.68
CA THR A 159 2.63 2.13 -7.25
C THR A 159 2.13 3.56 -7.03
N GLY A 160 1.55 4.19 -8.05
CA GLY A 160 0.93 5.50 -7.92
C GLY A 160 -0.21 5.39 -6.92
N GLY A 161 0.05 5.81 -5.67
CA GLY A 161 -0.92 5.83 -4.59
C GLY A 161 -2.22 6.43 -5.12
N GLY A 162 -3.25 5.59 -5.22
CA GLY A 162 -4.50 5.97 -5.82
C GLY A 162 -5.05 7.21 -5.13
N SER A 163 -5.87 7.97 -5.86
CA SER A 163 -6.50 9.16 -5.31
C SER A 163 -7.28 8.86 -4.02
N ALA A 164 -7.67 7.59 -3.79
CA ALA A 164 -8.33 7.13 -2.60
C ALA A 164 -7.41 7.15 -1.37
N GLU A 165 -6.22 6.55 -1.44
CA GLU A 165 -5.26 6.52 -0.33
C GLU A 165 -4.74 7.93 0.00
N HIS A 166 -4.46 8.72 -1.03
CA HIS A 166 -4.08 10.12 -0.86
C HIS A 166 -5.22 10.97 -0.28
N ALA A 167 -6.46 10.77 -0.73
CA ALA A 167 -7.61 11.45 -0.14
C ALA A 167 -7.80 11.07 1.33
N VAL A 168 -7.71 9.78 1.67
CA VAL A 168 -7.91 9.29 3.04
C VAL A 168 -6.86 9.84 4.01
N THR A 169 -5.60 9.93 3.57
CA THR A 169 -4.51 10.49 4.37
C THR A 169 -4.61 12.00 4.61
N HIS A 170 -5.42 12.72 3.81
CA HIS A 170 -5.63 14.17 3.91
C HIS A 170 -7.01 14.56 4.48
N LEU A 171 -7.85 13.58 4.85
CA LEU A 171 -9.13 13.84 5.51
C LEU A 171 -8.90 14.40 6.92
N LYS A 172 -9.68 15.41 7.28
CA LYS A 172 -9.72 15.94 8.65
C LYS A 172 -10.43 14.97 9.58
N ASP A 173 -10.20 15.06 10.88
CA ASP A 173 -10.84 14.22 11.90
C ASP A 173 -12.38 14.23 11.86
N ALA A 174 -12.98 15.32 11.41
CA ALA A 174 -14.43 15.42 11.21
C ALA A 174 -14.89 14.60 9.98
N GLU A 175 -14.12 14.63 8.91
CA GLU A 175 -14.43 13.94 7.65
C GLU A 175 -14.17 12.43 7.76
N LEU A 176 -13.14 12.02 8.51
CA LEU A 176 -12.91 10.62 8.85
C LEU A 176 -14.07 10.01 9.66
N ARG A 177 -14.64 10.77 10.60
CA ARG A 177 -15.82 10.32 11.38
C ARG A 177 -17.05 10.16 10.49
N GLU A 178 -17.24 11.04 9.52
CA GLU A 178 -18.35 10.95 8.58
C GLU A 178 -18.18 9.80 7.59
N LEU A 179 -16.97 9.58 7.07
CA LEU A 179 -16.64 8.42 6.24
C LEU A 179 -16.92 7.12 6.99
N ALA A 180 -16.50 7.02 8.25
CA ALA A 180 -16.76 5.85 9.08
C ALA A 180 -18.27 5.61 9.30
N ARG A 181 -19.07 6.68 9.46
CA ARG A 181 -20.53 6.59 9.58
C ARG A 181 -21.15 6.03 8.29
N LEU A 182 -20.75 6.56 7.14
CA LEU A 182 -21.25 6.15 5.82
C LEU A 182 -20.92 4.69 5.50
N ILE A 183 -19.68 4.25 5.76
CA ILE A 183 -19.28 2.86 5.56
C ILE A 183 -20.13 1.91 6.42
N LYS A 184 -20.37 2.28 7.69
CA LYS A 184 -21.19 1.45 8.59
C LYS A 184 -22.64 1.34 8.12
N GLU A 185 -23.19 2.42 7.56
CA GLU A 185 -24.54 2.44 7.00
C GLU A 185 -24.64 1.55 5.75
N GLU A 186 -23.64 1.60 4.86
CA GLU A 186 -23.65 0.82 3.62
C GLU A 186 -23.42 -0.68 3.86
N VAL A 187 -22.56 -1.03 4.82
CA VAL A 187 -22.34 -2.43 5.24
C VAL A 187 -23.61 -3.02 5.86
N ALA A 188 -24.35 -2.23 6.64
CA ALA A 188 -25.63 -2.69 7.20
C ALA A 188 -26.71 -2.87 6.12
N ARG A 189 -26.66 -2.09 5.04
CA ARG A 189 -27.59 -2.18 3.91
C ARG A 189 -27.28 -3.35 2.98
N SER A 190 -25.99 -3.63 2.73
CA SER A 190 -25.56 -4.72 1.84
C SER A 190 -25.63 -6.11 2.48
N GLY A 191 -25.78 -6.19 3.81
CA GLY A 191 -25.92 -7.45 4.54
C GLY A 191 -27.36 -7.91 4.80
N ALA A 192 -28.36 -7.20 4.27
CA ALA A 192 -29.79 -7.52 4.34
C ALA A 192 -30.31 -7.96 2.97
#